data_AF-A0A5K1CGU6-F1
#
_entry.id   AF-A0A5K1CGU6-F1
#
_cell.length_a   1.000
_cell.length_b   1.000
_cell.length_c   1.000
_cell.angle_alpha   90.00
_cell.angle_beta   90.00
_cell.angle_gamma   90.00
#
_symmetry.space_group_name_H-M   'P 1'
#
loop_
_entity.id
_entity.type
_entity.pdbx_description
1 polymer ?
#
loop_
_entity_poly.entity_id
_entity_poly.type
_entity_poly.pdbx_seq_one_letter_code
_entity_poly.pdbx_strand_id
1 'polypeptide(L)'
;ENEDGARVVSVENVENPYRNQANFDKRFMLTLNKLYAWSLVEYDRVVMLDSDNLFLDKTDELFQCGQFCAVFINPCIFHTGLFVLQ
;
A
#
# COMPACT_ATOMS: atom_id res chain seq x y z
N GLU A 1 0.02 8.58 -21.12
CA GLU A 1 -0.80 8.24 -19.94
C GLU A 1 -1.92 7.22 -20.21
N ASN A 2 -2.27 6.87 -21.46
CA ASN A 2 -3.32 5.87 -21.77
C ASN A 2 -2.82 4.58 -22.46
N GLU A 3 -1.51 4.38 -22.62
CA GLU A 3 -1.00 3.27 -23.43
C GLU A 3 -1.01 1.90 -22.69
N ASP A 4 -0.92 1.91 -21.35
CA ASP A 4 -0.76 0.68 -20.56
C ASP A 4 -1.95 0.37 -19.62
N GLY A 5 -3.09 1.06 -19.79
CA GLY A 5 -4.27 0.87 -18.93
C GLY A 5 -4.11 1.36 -17.47
N ALA A 6 -3.02 2.10 -17.17
CA ALA A 6 -2.77 2.66 -15.85
C ALA A 6 -3.55 3.97 -15.61
N ARG A 7 -4.05 4.17 -14.38
CA ARG A 7 -4.64 5.43 -13.92
C ARG A 7 -3.68 6.10 -12.95
N VAL A 8 -3.26 7.32 -13.26
CA VAL A 8 -2.45 8.15 -12.36
C VAL A 8 -3.38 9.04 -11.54
N VAL A 9 -3.22 9.05 -10.22
CA VAL A 9 -4.00 9.88 -9.31
C VAL A 9 -3.06 10.69 -8.43
N SER A 10 -3.27 12.02 -8.41
CA SER A 10 -2.60 12.89 -7.44
C SER A 10 -3.35 12.83 -6.12
N VAL A 11 -2.63 12.55 -5.03
CA VAL A 11 -3.20 12.43 -3.69
C VAL A 11 -2.62 13.54 -2.82
N GLU A 12 -3.49 14.24 -2.08
CA GLU A 12 -3.05 15.23 -1.11
C GLU A 12 -2.32 14.56 0.06
N ASN A 13 -1.21 15.16 0.49
CA ASN A 13 -0.41 14.60 1.58
C ASN A 13 -1.18 14.64 2.90
N VAL A 14 -1.23 13.49 3.58
CA VAL A 14 -1.72 13.38 4.94
C VAL A 14 -0.58 13.74 5.91
N GLU A 15 -0.82 14.73 6.75
CA GLU A 15 0.14 15.12 7.78
C GLU A 15 0.34 13.99 8.79
N ASN A 16 1.59 13.58 9.00
CA ASN A 16 1.92 12.60 10.04
C ASN A 16 1.80 13.24 11.44
N PRO A 17 0.86 12.80 12.30
CA PRO A 17 0.64 13.40 13.63
C PRO A 17 1.83 13.17 14.58
N TYR A 18 2.72 12.23 14.26
CA TYR A 18 3.89 11.89 15.05
C TYR A 18 5.14 12.67 14.63
N ARG A 19 5.06 13.56 13.63
CA ARG A 19 6.23 14.28 13.06
C ARG A 19 7.08 15.06 14.07
N ASN A 20 6.49 15.43 15.22
CA ASN A 20 7.15 16.21 16.27
C ASN A 20 7.67 15.36 17.44
N GLN A 21 7.57 14.02 17.38
CA GLN A 21 8.10 13.15 18.43
C GLN A 21 9.63 13.12 18.39
N ALA A 22 10.25 12.99 19.57
CA ALA A 22 11.71 13.03 19.73
C ALA A 22 12.48 12.01 18.87
N ASN A 23 11.90 10.82 18.65
CA ASN A 23 12.50 9.74 17.87
C ASN A 23 11.80 9.53 16.51
N PHE A 24 11.20 10.58 15.95
CA PHE A 24 10.54 10.49 14.65
C PHE A 24 11.56 10.33 13.51
N ASP A 25 11.49 9.21 12.79
CA ASP A 25 12.26 9.02 11.56
C ASP A 25 11.56 9.73 10.39
N LYS A 26 12.25 10.71 9.78
CA LYS A 26 11.75 11.52 8.66
C LYS A 26 11.30 10.69 7.47
N ARG A 27 11.80 9.46 7.31
CA ARG A 27 11.35 8.54 6.25
C ARG A 27 9.86 8.22 6.34
N PHE A 28 9.26 8.31 7.53
CA PHE A 28 7.83 8.06 7.73
C PHE A 28 6.94 9.32 7.57
N MET A 29 7.50 10.45 7.14
CA MET A 29 6.76 11.71 7.01
C MET A 29 5.49 11.59 6.15
N LEU A 30 5.53 10.77 5.10
CA LEU A 30 4.42 10.60 4.14
C LEU A 30 3.79 9.20 4.18
N THR A 31 4.12 8.36 5.17
CA THR A 31 3.64 6.98 5.23
C THR A 31 2.12 6.87 5.28
N LEU A 32 1.43 7.86 5.84
CA LEU A 32 -0.02 7.86 5.92
C LEU A 32 -0.71 8.02 4.57
N ASN A 33 -0.03 8.52 3.53
CA ASN A 33 -0.59 8.58 2.18
C ASN A 33 -0.94 7.19 1.64
N LYS A 34 -0.28 6.13 2.16
CA LYS A 34 -0.58 4.74 1.82
C LYS A 34 -2.03 4.36 2.14
N LEU A 35 -2.65 5.03 3.12
CA LEU A 35 -4.04 4.81 3.50
C LEU A 35 -5.04 5.23 2.42
N TYR A 36 -4.61 5.99 1.41
CA TYR A 36 -5.43 6.31 0.24
C TYR A 36 -5.97 5.04 -0.45
N ALA A 37 -5.27 3.90 -0.35
CA ALA A 37 -5.74 2.63 -0.89
C ALA A 37 -7.12 2.20 -0.35
N TRP A 38 -7.49 2.59 0.88
CA TRP A 38 -8.84 2.32 1.44
C TRP A 38 -9.92 3.24 0.89
N SER A 39 -9.56 4.33 0.22
CA SER A 39 -10.52 5.24 -0.39
C SER A 39 -10.96 4.83 -1.80
N LEU A 40 -10.28 3.83 -2.38
CA LEU A 40 -10.50 3.27 -3.71
C LEU A 40 -11.72 2.35 -3.76
N VAL A 41 -12.84 2.83 -3.23
CA VAL A 41 -14.09 2.07 -3.03
C VAL A 41 -14.80 1.72 -4.35
N GLU A 42 -14.34 2.24 -5.48
CA GLU A 42 -14.81 1.84 -6.80
C GLU A 42 -14.28 0.47 -7.25
N TYR A 43 -13.28 -0.09 -6.56
CA TYR A 43 -12.73 -1.41 -6.83
C TYR A 43 -13.19 -2.41 -5.77
N ASP A 44 -13.62 -3.60 -6.21
CA ASP A 44 -13.98 -4.69 -5.29
C ASP A 44 -12.79 -5.17 -4.47
N ARG A 45 -11.57 -5.08 -5.04
CA ARG A 45 -10.33 -5.55 -4.45
C ARG A 45 -9.15 -4.68 -4.87
N VAL A 46 -8.24 -4.43 -3.94
CA VAL A 46 -7.00 -3.67 -4.18
C VAL A 46 -5.80 -4.47 -3.71
N VAL A 47 -4.86 -4.76 -4.61
CA VAL A 47 -3.52 -5.26 -4.26
C VAL A 47 -2.58 -4.05 -4.21
N MET A 48 -2.09 -3.72 -3.02
CA MET A 48 -1.12 -2.63 -2.82
C MET A 48 0.29 -3.20 -2.88
N LEU A 49 1.14 -2.60 -3.71
CA LEU A 49 2.57 -2.90 -3.83
C LEU A 49 3.37 -1.62 -3.62
N ASP A 50 4.40 -1.65 -2.76
CA ASP A 50 5.32 -0.52 -2.60
C ASP A 50 6.18 -0.35 -3.87
N SER A 51 6.56 0.91 -4.17
CA SER A 51 7.25 1.27 -5.41
C SER A 51 8.69 0.74 -5.52
N ASP A 52 9.21 0.13 -4.47
CA ASP A 52 10.52 -0.52 -4.40
C ASP A 52 10.41 -2.06 -4.51
N ASN A 53 9.24 -2.59 -4.87
CA ASN A 53 9.04 -4.00 -5.17
C ASN A 53 8.78 -4.24 -6.67
N LEU A 54 9.13 -5.44 -7.14
CA LEU A 54 8.97 -5.85 -8.54
C LEU A 54 8.35 -7.25 -8.59
N PHE A 55 7.28 -7.40 -9.36
CA PHE A 55 6.74 -8.72 -9.69
C PHE A 55 7.60 -9.36 -10.78
N LEU A 56 8.02 -10.61 -10.55
CA LEU A 56 8.79 -11.41 -11.51
C LEU A 56 7.90 -12.29 -12.39
N ASP A 57 6.70 -12.59 -11.90
CA ASP A 57 5.70 -13.43 -12.54
C ASP A 57 4.31 -12.80 -12.38
N LYS A 58 3.33 -13.35 -13.11
CA LYS A 58 1.93 -12.95 -13.01
C LYS A 58 1.36 -13.29 -11.63
N THR A 59 0.67 -12.34 -11.00
CA THR A 59 0.22 -12.44 -9.59
C THR A 59 -1.29 -12.30 -9.41
N ASP A 60 -2.09 -12.71 -10.39
CA ASP A 60 -3.57 -12.58 -10.35
C ASP A 60 -4.19 -13.35 -9.17
N GLU A 61 -3.53 -14.40 -8.68
CA GLU A 61 -3.95 -15.19 -7.53
C GLU A 61 -4.01 -14.38 -6.23
N LEU A 62 -3.28 -13.26 -6.13
CA LEU A 62 -3.35 -12.37 -4.97
C LEU A 62 -4.76 -11.82 -4.76
N PHE A 63 -5.52 -11.60 -5.84
CA PHE A 63 -6.93 -11.18 -5.76
C PHE A 63 -7.87 -12.25 -5.21
N GLN A 64 -7.40 -13.48 -5.00
CA GLN A 64 -8.17 -14.58 -4.40
C GLN A 64 -7.94 -14.71 -2.89
N CYS A 65 -7.03 -13.92 -2.30
CA CYS A 65 -6.76 -13.95 -0.86
C CYS A 65 -7.95 -13.39 -0.03
N GLY A 66 -7.97 -13.57 1.29
CA GLY A 66 -8.96 -12.99 2.20
C GLY A 66 -8.81 -11.47 2.45
N GLN A 67 -9.48 -10.97 3.48
CA GLN A 67 -9.40 -9.58 3.97
C GLN A 67 -9.01 -9.61 5.47
N PHE A 68 -7.94 -8.99 5.95
CA PHE A 68 -6.76 -8.39 5.30
C PHE A 68 -5.69 -9.45 5.02
N CYS A 69 -5.01 -9.40 3.87
CA CYS A 69 -3.91 -10.31 3.54
C CYS A 69 -2.57 -9.59 3.39
N ALA A 70 -1.52 -10.13 4.01
CA ALA A 70 -0.15 -9.68 3.87
C ALA A 70 0.83 -10.83 4.18
N VAL A 71 2.11 -10.63 3.90
CA VAL A 71 3.18 -11.60 4.18
C VAL A 71 3.85 -11.28 5.51
N PHE A 72 4.10 -12.29 6.34
CA PHE A 72 4.80 -12.12 7.61
C PHE A 72 6.30 -11.86 7.42
N ILE A 73 6.85 -10.83 8.09
CA ILE A 73 8.30 -10.68 8.31
C ILE A 73 8.73 -11.69 9.38
N ASN A 74 7.89 -11.83 10.41
CA ASN A 74 8.03 -12.77 11.51
C ASN A 74 6.62 -13.11 12.06
N PRO A 75 6.48 -14.07 13.00
CA PRO A 75 5.17 -14.52 13.48
C PRO A 75 4.25 -13.44 14.10
N CYS A 76 4.77 -12.26 14.43
CA CYS A 76 4.00 -11.17 15.05
C CYS A 76 3.79 -9.97 14.13
N ILE A 77 4.57 -9.83 13.06
CA ILE A 77 4.62 -8.62 12.24
C ILE A 77 4.57 -9.01 10.76
N PHE A 78 3.60 -8.45 10.03
CA PHE A 78 3.54 -8.51 8.58
C PHE A 78 4.25 -7.34 7.91
N HIS A 79 4.77 -7.59 6.71
CA HIS A 79 5.37 -6.59 5.85
C HIS A 79 4.26 -5.86 5.11
N THR A 80 4.24 -4.53 5.21
CA THR A 80 3.21 -3.74 4.53
C THR A 80 3.52 -3.47 3.06
N GLY A 81 4.70 -3.84 2.56
CA GLY A 81 5.09 -3.63 1.16
C GLY A 81 4.23 -4.36 0.13
N LEU A 82 3.54 -5.43 0.54
CA LEU A 82 2.51 -6.10 -0.25
C LEU A 82 1.34 -6.48 0.65
N PHE A 83 0.15 -5.99 0.33
CA PHE A 83 -1.08 -6.44 0.97
C PHE A 83 -2.30 -6.37 0.05
N VAL A 84 -3.36 -7.08 0.43
CA VAL A 84 -4.64 -7.11 -0.28
C VAL A 84 -5.76 -6.57 0.60
N LEU A 85 -6.54 -5.65 0.02
CA LEU A 85 -7.74 -5.06 0.59
C LEU A 85 -9.00 -5.52 -0.16
N GLN A 86 -10.14 -5.37 0.52
CA GLN A 86 -11.50 -5.42 0.01
C GLN A 86 -12.20 -4.14 0.49
#